data_AF-A0A820UG35-F1
#
_entry.id   AF-A0A820UG35-F1
#
_cell.length_a   1.000
_cell.length_b   1.000
_cell.length_c   1.000
_cell.angle_alpha   90.00
_cell.angle_beta   90.00
_cell.angle_gamma   90.00
#
_symmetry.space_group_name_H-M   'P 1'
#
loop_
_entity.id
_entity.type
_entity.pdbx_description
1 polymer ?
#
loop_
_entity_poly.entity_id
_entity_poly.type
_entity_poly.pdbx_seq_one_letter_code
_entity_poly.pdbx_strand_id
1 'polypeptide(L)'
;MSAESSINIQLDAYQQLHAKHLTTRRENQRTFIQPLEHLNNDVQNILNVDKDAYENAKEAYHQEYNILKRVITHAASEHETKSVLPLKEIYHRRKDLAERVSTLLAETRLEAAPVETRTFWNGSIAVVYNPITGRAEWKQYWHGGIQSHSSGVHGVYNPSKGIVEWKSAFHTGVGGVYNPLTREVEWKTYFHGGVVGYFDYKKQCVQWIEKWRHGIGLIAWDENANTYLTTSSSGWYDNE
;
A
#
# COMPACT_ATOMS: atom_id res chain seq x y z
N MET A 1 -20.39 -28.51 12.97
CA MET A 1 -19.47 -27.42 13.37
C MET A 1 -20.34 -26.24 13.80
N SER A 2 -20.14 -25.66 14.98
CA SER A 2 -20.95 -24.51 15.43
C SER A 2 -20.63 -23.26 14.60
N ALA A 3 -21.58 -22.33 14.49
CA ALA A 3 -21.37 -21.06 13.76
C ALA A 3 -20.18 -20.26 14.35
N GLU A 4 -20.00 -20.32 15.67
CA GLU A 4 -18.87 -19.72 16.38
C GLU A 4 -17.51 -20.38 16.02
N SER A 5 -17.48 -21.70 15.89
CA SER A 5 -16.28 -22.41 15.43
C SER A 5 -15.96 -22.07 13.96
N SER A 6 -16.98 -21.91 13.12
CA SER A 6 -16.81 -21.51 11.72
C SER A 6 -16.18 -20.13 11.57
N ILE A 7 -16.68 -19.12 12.28
CA ILE A 7 -16.16 -17.75 12.15
C ILE A 7 -14.72 -17.62 12.69
N ASN A 8 -14.37 -18.35 13.76
CA ASN A 8 -13.00 -18.35 14.29
C ASN A 8 -11.99 -18.94 13.27
N ILE A 9 -12.36 -20.03 12.58
CA ILE A 9 -11.52 -20.59 11.50
C ILE A 9 -11.30 -19.57 10.37
N GLN A 10 -12.35 -18.84 9.98
CA GLN A 10 -12.25 -17.80 8.95
C GLN A 10 -11.39 -16.61 9.39
N LEU A 11 -11.47 -16.22 10.66
CA LEU A 11 -10.63 -15.18 11.25
C LEU A 11 -9.15 -15.59 11.25
N ASP A 12 -8.84 -16.83 11.64
CA ASP A 12 -7.47 -17.34 11.64
C ASP A 12 -6.91 -17.40 10.22
N ALA A 13 -7.71 -17.86 9.25
CA ALA A 13 -7.33 -17.88 7.84
C ALA A 13 -7.05 -16.46 7.31
N TYR A 14 -7.91 -15.48 7.65
CA TYR A 14 -7.68 -14.08 7.32
C TYR A 14 -6.38 -13.54 7.92
N GLN A 15 -6.14 -13.78 9.21
CA GLN A 15 -4.92 -13.31 9.89
C GLN A 15 -3.65 -13.87 9.25
N GLN A 16 -3.65 -15.15 8.88
CA GLN A 16 -2.53 -15.78 8.19
C GLN A 16 -2.30 -15.17 6.80
N LEU A 17 -3.36 -14.94 6.02
CA LEU A 17 -3.25 -14.34 4.69
C LEU A 17 -2.83 -12.86 4.78
N HIS A 18 -3.34 -12.11 5.74
CA HIS A 18 -2.97 -10.73 5.99
C HIS A 18 -1.49 -10.60 6.41
N ALA A 19 -1.02 -11.45 7.33
CA ALA A 19 0.39 -11.47 7.71
C ALA A 19 1.30 -11.78 6.52
N LYS A 20 0.94 -12.77 5.71
CA LYS A 20 1.66 -13.11 4.47
C LYS A 20 1.67 -11.95 3.48
N HIS A 21 0.54 -11.26 3.29
CA HIS A 21 0.46 -10.10 2.41
C HIS A 21 1.47 -9.00 2.81
N LEU A 22 1.59 -8.72 4.12
CA LEU A 22 2.51 -7.70 4.64
C LEU A 22 3.99 -8.09 4.48
N THR A 23 4.33 -9.37 4.60
CA THR A 23 5.72 -9.82 4.55
C THR A 23 6.18 -10.24 3.15
N THR A 24 5.26 -10.46 2.22
CA THR A 24 5.59 -10.99 0.90
C THR A 24 5.90 -9.88 -0.09
N ARG A 25 6.95 -10.10 -0.89
CA ARG A 25 7.32 -9.24 -2.02
C ARG A 25 6.16 -9.08 -2.99
N ARG A 26 6.01 -7.88 -3.57
CA ARG A 26 4.96 -7.54 -4.53
C ARG A 26 4.82 -8.56 -5.66
N GLU A 27 5.94 -9.00 -6.25
CA GLU A 27 5.95 -9.93 -7.39
C GLU A 27 5.20 -11.24 -7.10
N ASN A 28 5.16 -11.64 -5.83
CA ASN A 28 4.56 -12.89 -5.39
C ASN A 28 3.13 -12.71 -4.87
N GLN A 29 2.60 -11.48 -4.83
CA GLN A 29 1.26 -11.19 -4.30
C GLN A 29 0.15 -11.92 -5.07
N ARG A 30 0.36 -12.17 -6.37
CA ARG A 30 -0.58 -12.90 -7.22
C ARG A 30 -0.92 -14.29 -6.70
N THR A 31 0.00 -14.93 -5.96
CA THR A 31 -0.21 -16.27 -5.39
C THR A 31 -1.28 -16.31 -4.29
N PHE A 32 -1.63 -15.16 -3.69
CA PHE A 32 -2.61 -15.07 -2.61
C PHE A 32 -4.02 -14.73 -3.09
N ILE A 33 -4.18 -14.32 -4.36
CA ILE A 33 -5.48 -13.90 -4.89
C ILE A 33 -6.50 -15.04 -4.80
N GLN A 34 -6.15 -16.25 -5.26
CA GLN A 34 -7.07 -17.38 -5.25
C GLN A 34 -7.46 -17.82 -3.81
N PRO A 35 -6.52 -17.97 -2.85
CA PRO A 35 -6.88 -18.20 -1.44
C PRO A 35 -7.80 -17.12 -0.85
N LEU A 36 -7.55 -15.84 -1.14
CA LEU A 36 -8.39 -14.73 -0.66
C LEU A 36 -9.76 -14.72 -1.31
N GLU A 37 -9.87 -15.04 -2.60
CA GLU A 37 -11.15 -15.20 -3.29
C GLU A 37 -11.97 -16.33 -2.69
N HIS A 38 -11.34 -17.48 -2.40
CA HIS A 38 -12.01 -18.59 -1.74
C HIS A 38 -12.54 -18.19 -0.37
N LEU A 39 -11.69 -17.57 0.48
CA LEU A 39 -12.11 -17.08 1.78
C LEU A 39 -13.22 -16.03 1.68
N ASN A 40 -13.13 -15.11 0.73
CA ASN A 40 -14.14 -14.07 0.52
C ASN A 40 -15.49 -14.70 0.16
N ASN A 41 -15.50 -15.64 -0.79
CA ASN A 41 -16.71 -16.33 -1.20
C ASN A 41 -17.31 -17.13 -0.03
N ASP A 42 -16.48 -17.84 0.73
CA ASP A 42 -16.91 -18.61 1.91
C ASP A 42 -17.52 -17.71 2.99
N VAL A 43 -16.90 -16.56 3.27
CA VAL A 43 -17.42 -15.59 4.25
C VAL A 43 -18.75 -14.98 3.78
N GLN A 44 -18.85 -14.58 2.50
CA GLN A 44 -20.07 -13.99 1.94
C GLN A 44 -21.24 -14.97 1.90
N ASN A 45 -20.96 -16.24 1.54
CA ASN A 45 -21.98 -17.29 1.49
C ASN A 45 -22.60 -17.51 2.88
N ILE A 46 -21.77 -17.58 3.93
CA ILE A 46 -22.27 -17.81 5.30
C ILE A 46 -22.86 -16.53 5.92
N LEU A 47 -22.39 -15.34 5.52
CA LEU A 47 -22.94 -14.07 6.02
C LEU A 47 -24.45 -13.95 5.76
N ASN A 48 -24.91 -14.42 4.60
CA ASN A 48 -26.34 -14.45 4.29
C ASN A 48 -27.09 -15.41 5.21
N VAL A 49 -26.54 -16.59 5.48
CA VAL A 49 -27.12 -17.57 6.41
C VAL A 49 -27.22 -17.01 7.83
N ASP A 50 -26.17 -16.35 8.32
CA ASP A 50 -26.16 -15.76 9.66
C ASP A 50 -27.12 -14.57 9.77
N LYS A 51 -27.25 -13.78 8.70
CA LYS A 51 -28.22 -12.68 8.62
C LYS A 51 -29.64 -13.21 8.73
N ASP A 52 -29.98 -14.23 7.95
CA ASP A 52 -31.30 -14.84 7.94
C ASP A 52 -31.61 -15.48 9.30
N ALA A 53 -30.65 -16.18 9.90
CA ALA A 53 -30.79 -16.75 11.24
C ALA A 53 -31.05 -15.68 12.31
N TYR A 54 -30.32 -14.56 12.26
CA TYR A 54 -30.51 -13.44 13.17
C TYR A 54 -31.89 -12.77 13.01
N GLU A 55 -32.29 -12.44 11.77
CA GLU A 55 -33.60 -11.80 11.55
C GLU A 55 -34.76 -12.74 11.90
N ASN A 56 -34.65 -14.04 11.61
CA ASN A 56 -35.66 -15.03 12.03
C ASN A 56 -35.77 -15.13 13.55
N ALA A 57 -34.64 -15.18 14.28
CA ALA A 57 -34.65 -15.23 15.74
C ALA A 57 -35.23 -13.95 16.37
N LYS A 58 -34.92 -12.81 15.77
CA LYS A 58 -35.46 -11.51 16.17
C LYS A 58 -36.95 -11.38 15.89
N GLU A 59 -37.42 -11.89 14.75
CA GLU A 59 -38.85 -11.94 14.44
C GLU A 59 -39.60 -12.86 15.41
N ALA A 60 -39.08 -14.06 15.67
CA ALA A 60 -39.65 -14.99 16.65
C ALA A 60 -39.74 -14.36 18.05
N TYR A 61 -38.67 -13.70 18.50
CA TYR A 61 -38.67 -12.92 19.75
C TYR A 61 -39.75 -11.84 19.75
N HIS A 62 -39.94 -11.15 18.61
CA HIS A 62 -40.94 -10.11 18.51
C HIS A 62 -42.38 -10.62 18.51
N GLN A 63 -42.63 -11.80 17.93
CA GLN A 63 -43.93 -12.46 17.91
C GLN A 63 -44.31 -13.02 19.30
N GLU A 64 -43.36 -13.63 20.02
CA GLU A 64 -43.61 -14.25 21.32
C GLU A 64 -43.77 -13.22 22.45
N TYR A 65 -42.92 -12.19 22.44
CA TYR A 65 -42.94 -11.13 23.44
C TYR A 65 -43.45 -9.84 22.81
N ASN A 66 -44.69 -9.43 23.13
CA ASN A 66 -45.16 -8.10 22.76
C ASN A 66 -44.43 -7.01 23.57
N ILE A 67 -44.60 -5.73 23.20
CA ILE A 67 -43.85 -4.61 23.78
C ILE A 67 -43.92 -4.59 25.32
N LEU A 68 -45.10 -4.83 25.90
CA LEU A 68 -45.27 -4.86 27.36
C LEU A 68 -44.54 -6.05 27.98
N LYS A 69 -44.62 -7.25 27.40
CA LYS A 69 -43.89 -8.42 27.92
C LYS A 69 -42.37 -8.24 27.85
N ARG A 70 -41.84 -7.56 26.83
CA ARG A 70 -40.39 -7.29 26.70
C ARG A 70 -39.86 -6.39 27.81
N VAL A 71 -40.66 -5.41 28.25
CA VAL A 71 -40.23 -4.43 29.27
C VAL A 71 -40.32 -5.01 30.69
N ILE A 72 -41.27 -5.90 30.95
CA ILE A 72 -41.68 -6.24 32.32
C ILE A 72 -41.28 -7.67 32.72
N THR A 73 -40.94 -8.55 31.77
CA THR A 73 -40.67 -9.98 32.08
C THR A 73 -39.19 -10.34 31.96
N HIS A 74 -38.70 -11.05 32.98
CA HIS A 74 -37.35 -11.62 32.98
C HIS A 74 -37.15 -12.65 31.84
N ALA A 75 -38.20 -13.41 31.51
CA ALA A 75 -38.18 -14.40 30.44
C ALA A 75 -37.84 -13.80 29.06
N ALA A 76 -38.36 -12.60 28.75
CA ALA A 76 -38.02 -11.90 27.50
C ALA A 76 -36.54 -11.55 27.43
N SER A 77 -35.98 -11.01 28.51
CA SER A 77 -34.56 -10.65 28.61
C SER A 77 -33.65 -11.90 28.53
N GLU A 78 -34.05 -12.99 29.16
CA GLU A 78 -33.32 -14.25 29.13
C GLU A 78 -33.33 -14.88 27.71
N HIS A 79 -34.50 -14.86 27.05
CA HIS A 79 -34.63 -15.34 25.68
C HIS A 79 -33.83 -14.50 24.69
N GLU A 80 -33.89 -13.17 24.79
CA GLU A 80 -33.07 -12.26 23.97
C GLU A 80 -31.58 -12.56 24.13
N THR A 81 -31.13 -12.76 25.38
CA THR A 81 -29.73 -13.04 25.70
C THR A 81 -29.26 -14.40 25.19
N LYS A 82 -30.09 -15.43 25.25
CA LYS A 82 -29.71 -16.81 24.86
C LYS A 82 -29.90 -17.09 23.38
N SER A 83 -30.91 -16.51 22.75
CA SER A 83 -31.35 -16.91 21.41
C SER A 83 -31.07 -15.84 20.34
N VAL A 84 -31.05 -14.56 20.70
CA VAL A 84 -30.94 -13.45 19.72
C VAL A 84 -29.55 -12.81 19.73
N LEU A 85 -29.03 -12.45 20.90
CA LEU A 85 -27.73 -11.78 21.02
C LEU A 85 -26.55 -12.57 20.43
N PRO A 86 -26.42 -13.91 20.63
CA PRO A 86 -25.31 -14.66 20.07
C PRO A 86 -25.33 -14.66 18.53
N LEU A 87 -26.51 -14.77 17.92
CA LEU A 87 -26.66 -14.71 16.46
C LEU A 87 -26.34 -13.32 15.92
N LYS A 88 -26.77 -12.27 16.62
CA LYS A 88 -26.44 -10.88 16.31
C LYS A 88 -24.93 -10.65 16.33
N GLU A 89 -24.24 -11.15 17.36
CA GLU A 89 -22.79 -11.02 17.50
C GLU A 89 -22.05 -11.74 16.36
N ILE A 90 -22.44 -12.99 16.07
CA ILE A 90 -21.86 -13.77 14.97
C ILE A 90 -22.05 -13.05 13.64
N TYR A 91 -23.26 -12.58 13.34
CA TYR A 91 -23.55 -11.82 12.11
C TYR A 91 -22.68 -10.57 11.99
N HIS A 92 -22.56 -9.76 13.05
CA HIS A 92 -21.74 -8.55 13.01
C HIS A 92 -20.26 -8.84 12.86
N ARG A 93 -19.73 -9.84 13.57
CA ARG A 93 -18.34 -10.26 13.41
C ARG A 93 -18.07 -10.75 11.99
N ARG A 94 -18.99 -11.49 11.38
CA ARG A 94 -18.82 -11.99 10.01
C ARG A 94 -18.93 -10.87 8.98
N LYS A 95 -19.80 -9.89 9.22
CA LYS A 95 -19.92 -8.69 8.38
C LYS A 95 -18.62 -7.89 8.37
N ASP A 96 -18.02 -7.63 9.53
CA ASP A 96 -16.73 -6.95 9.65
C ASP A 96 -15.60 -7.75 8.97
N LEU A 97 -15.57 -9.08 9.16
CA LEU A 97 -14.63 -9.94 8.46
C LEU A 97 -14.78 -9.87 6.93
N ALA A 98 -16.03 -9.86 6.43
CA ALA A 98 -16.32 -9.78 5.00
C ALA A 98 -15.76 -8.48 4.38
N GLU A 99 -15.92 -7.35 5.07
CA GLU A 99 -15.37 -6.06 4.66
C GLU A 99 -13.83 -6.09 4.62
N ARG A 100 -13.19 -6.66 5.65
CA ARG A 100 -11.73 -6.78 5.74
C ARG A 100 -11.15 -7.68 4.65
N VAL A 101 -11.75 -8.85 4.41
CA VAL A 101 -11.30 -9.78 3.36
C VAL A 101 -11.47 -9.15 1.97
N SER A 102 -12.59 -8.48 1.72
CA SER A 102 -12.83 -7.77 0.46
C SER A 102 -11.81 -6.65 0.23
N THR A 103 -11.48 -5.89 1.27
CA THR A 103 -10.48 -4.81 1.21
C THR A 103 -9.11 -5.38 0.90
N LEU A 104 -8.67 -6.40 1.63
CA LEU A 104 -7.38 -7.07 1.41
C LEU A 104 -7.28 -7.69 0.01
N LEU A 105 -8.37 -8.28 -0.51
CA LEU A 105 -8.41 -8.81 -1.87
C LEU A 105 -8.25 -7.71 -2.92
N ALA A 106 -8.89 -6.55 -2.73
CA ALA A 106 -8.75 -5.41 -3.63
C ALA A 106 -7.32 -4.86 -3.62
N GLU A 107 -6.73 -4.68 -2.44
CA GLU A 107 -5.34 -4.24 -2.28
C GLU A 107 -4.36 -5.23 -2.92
N THR A 108 -4.53 -6.54 -2.68
CA THR A 108 -3.68 -7.59 -3.25
C THR A 108 -3.74 -7.60 -4.78
N ARG A 109 -4.93 -7.39 -5.36
CA ARG A 109 -5.10 -7.29 -6.83
C ARG A 109 -4.42 -6.05 -7.40
N LEU A 110 -4.51 -4.91 -6.72
CA LEU A 110 -3.83 -3.68 -7.10
C LEU A 110 -2.31 -3.86 -7.05
N GLU A 111 -1.79 -4.49 -6.00
CA GLU A 111 -0.35 -4.75 -5.87
C GLU A 111 0.15 -5.79 -6.88
N ALA A 112 -0.65 -6.80 -7.20
CA ALA A 112 -0.33 -7.80 -8.22
C ALA A 112 -0.38 -7.25 -9.65
N ALA A 113 -0.87 -6.02 -9.85
CA ALA A 113 -0.88 -5.40 -11.17
C ALA A 113 0.56 -5.19 -11.68
N PRO A 114 0.83 -5.48 -12.96
CA PRO A 114 2.17 -5.40 -13.54
C PRO A 114 2.70 -3.96 -13.64
N VAL A 115 1.80 -2.98 -13.57
CA VAL A 115 2.12 -1.55 -13.71
C VAL A 115 1.42 -0.79 -12.60
N GLU A 116 2.15 0.12 -11.96
CA GLU A 116 1.59 1.15 -11.09
C GLU A 116 1.88 2.51 -11.70
N THR A 117 0.90 3.41 -11.65
CA THR A 117 1.05 4.77 -12.16
C THR A 117 0.48 5.73 -11.15
N ARG A 118 1.27 6.76 -10.82
CA ARG A 118 0.84 7.89 -10.01
C ARG A 118 1.15 9.17 -10.75
N THR A 119 0.22 10.11 -10.72
CA THR A 119 0.40 11.45 -11.24
C THR A 119 0.30 12.44 -10.09
N PHE A 120 0.99 13.57 -10.21
CA PHE A 120 0.89 14.65 -9.24
C PHE A 120 0.89 15.97 -9.99
N TRP A 121 -0.17 16.76 -9.80
CA TRP A 121 -0.33 18.05 -10.45
C TRP A 121 0.35 19.15 -9.62
N ASN A 122 0.95 20.15 -10.28
CA ASN A 122 1.70 21.26 -9.65
C ASN A 122 2.81 20.80 -8.70
N GLY A 123 3.51 19.74 -9.09
CA GLY A 123 4.55 19.14 -8.28
C GLY A 123 5.54 18.33 -9.10
N SER A 124 6.52 17.79 -8.41
CA SER A 124 7.38 16.72 -8.93
C SER A 124 7.07 15.44 -8.16
N ILE A 125 7.20 14.32 -8.84
CA ILE A 125 7.04 12.99 -8.27
C ILE A 125 8.25 12.14 -8.64
N ALA A 126 8.78 11.41 -7.67
CA ALA A 126 9.84 10.43 -7.86
C ALA A 126 9.39 9.07 -7.34
N VAL A 127 9.89 8.02 -7.98
CA VAL A 127 9.63 6.63 -7.63
C VAL A 127 10.95 5.88 -7.53
N VAL A 128 11.08 5.07 -6.49
CA VAL A 128 12.24 4.20 -6.29
C VAL A 128 11.75 2.81 -5.92
N TYR A 129 12.28 1.79 -6.56
CA TYR A 129 12.00 0.42 -6.19
C TYR A 129 12.85 0.01 -4.96
N ASN A 130 12.20 -0.45 -3.91
CA ASN A 130 12.86 -1.01 -2.73
C ASN A 130 12.98 -2.54 -2.89
N PRO A 131 14.20 -3.08 -3.10
CA PRO A 131 14.40 -4.50 -3.35
C PRO A 131 14.19 -5.41 -2.13
N ILE A 132 14.16 -4.87 -0.91
CA ILE A 132 13.84 -5.66 0.30
C ILE A 132 12.34 -5.96 0.34
N THR A 133 11.51 -4.94 0.18
CA THR A 133 10.05 -5.08 0.22
C THR A 133 9.48 -5.54 -1.13
N GLY A 134 10.24 -5.36 -2.21
CA GLY A 134 9.78 -5.57 -3.58
C GLY A 134 8.73 -4.54 -4.02
N ARG A 135 8.63 -3.39 -3.34
CA ARG A 135 7.61 -2.36 -3.59
C ARG A 135 8.23 -1.08 -4.13
N ALA A 136 7.46 -0.34 -4.92
CA ALA A 136 7.81 1.02 -5.33
C ALA A 136 7.45 2.00 -4.20
N GLU A 137 8.42 2.79 -3.76
CA GLU A 137 8.21 3.92 -2.87
C GLU A 137 8.11 5.20 -3.67
N TRP A 138 7.21 6.09 -3.26
CA TRP A 138 6.87 7.30 -4.00
C TRP A 138 7.05 8.51 -3.11
N LYS A 139 7.61 9.60 -3.66
CA LYS A 139 7.63 10.89 -2.99
C LYS A 139 7.21 12.00 -3.93
N GLN A 140 6.35 12.86 -3.41
CA GLN A 140 5.85 14.05 -4.09
C GLN A 140 6.41 15.29 -3.39
N TYR A 141 6.60 16.36 -4.16
CA TYR A 141 6.98 17.66 -3.63
C TYR A 141 6.23 18.76 -4.38
N TRP A 142 5.58 19.64 -3.63
CA TRP A 142 4.68 20.68 -4.15
C TRP A 142 5.40 22.01 -4.32
N HIS A 143 5.00 22.79 -5.32
CA HIS A 143 5.76 23.94 -5.78
C HIS A 143 5.36 25.31 -5.21
N GLY A 144 4.32 25.45 -4.39
CA GLY A 144 3.85 26.79 -4.04
C GLY A 144 3.04 27.40 -5.18
N GLY A 145 1.75 27.67 -5.02
CA GLY A 145 0.89 28.28 -6.05
C GLY A 145 1.27 29.71 -6.48
N ILE A 146 2.46 30.19 -6.11
CA ILE A 146 3.02 31.47 -6.55
C ILE A 146 3.88 31.16 -7.77
N GLN A 147 3.32 31.45 -8.96
CA GLN A 147 3.96 31.48 -10.27
C GLN A 147 5.17 30.54 -10.44
N SER A 148 5.00 29.48 -11.23
CA SER A 148 6.03 29.09 -12.20
C SER A 148 7.42 28.72 -11.65
N HIS A 149 7.51 27.90 -10.60
CA HIS A 149 8.84 27.51 -10.11
C HIS A 149 8.95 26.02 -9.81
N SER A 150 9.96 25.39 -10.41
CA SER A 150 10.15 23.95 -10.31
C SER A 150 10.79 23.51 -9.01
N SER A 151 10.21 22.50 -8.40
CA SER A 151 10.83 21.85 -7.26
C SER A 151 11.23 20.43 -7.62
N GLY A 152 12.48 20.05 -7.37
CA GLY A 152 12.98 18.71 -7.62
C GLY A 152 12.74 17.80 -6.43
N VAL A 153 12.40 16.54 -6.70
CA VAL A 153 12.44 15.45 -5.72
C VAL A 153 13.15 14.28 -6.36
N HIS A 154 14.03 13.64 -5.59
CA HIS A 154 14.75 12.45 -6.02
C HIS A 154 14.86 11.47 -4.86
N GLY A 155 14.88 10.19 -5.18
CA GLY A 155 15.07 9.12 -4.21
C GLY A 155 16.15 8.17 -4.66
N VAL A 156 16.84 7.57 -3.69
CA VAL A 156 17.86 6.54 -3.94
C VAL A 156 17.70 5.46 -2.89
N TYR A 157 17.66 4.21 -3.31
CA TYR A 157 17.72 3.10 -2.38
C TYR A 157 19.12 2.99 -1.77
N ASN A 158 19.24 3.09 -0.45
CA ASN A 158 20.49 2.86 0.28
C ASN A 158 20.55 1.41 0.77
N PRO A 159 21.31 0.51 0.11
CA PRO A 159 21.41 -0.89 0.51
C PRO A 159 22.09 -1.10 1.87
N SER A 160 22.94 -0.17 2.34
CA SER A 160 23.57 -0.27 3.65
C SER A 160 22.61 0.00 4.80
N LYS A 161 21.57 0.81 4.57
CA LYS A 161 20.52 1.11 5.55
C LYS A 161 19.23 0.31 5.33
N GLY A 162 19.06 -0.29 4.16
CA GLY A 162 17.85 -1.03 3.79
C GLY A 162 16.62 -0.16 3.54
N ILE A 163 16.80 1.14 3.25
CA ILE A 163 15.72 2.12 3.09
C ILE A 163 15.93 2.98 1.84
N VAL A 164 14.87 3.59 1.34
CA VAL A 164 14.97 4.67 0.35
C VAL A 164 15.24 6.00 1.06
N GLU A 165 16.32 6.66 0.66
CA GLU A 165 16.61 8.04 1.08
C GLU A 165 16.07 9.01 0.05
N TRP A 166 15.59 10.16 0.52
CA TRP A 166 14.89 11.13 -0.31
C TRP A 166 15.47 12.52 -0.11
N LYS A 167 15.60 13.27 -1.21
CA LYS A 167 15.93 14.69 -1.17
C LYS A 167 14.98 15.48 -2.04
N SER A 168 14.56 16.63 -1.53
CA SER A 168 13.77 17.61 -2.25
C SER A 168 14.46 18.96 -2.19
N ALA A 169 14.30 19.77 -3.22
CA ALA A 169 14.84 21.11 -3.25
C ALA A 169 13.96 22.04 -4.09
N PHE A 170 13.90 23.30 -3.68
CA PHE A 170 13.13 24.35 -4.33
C PHE A 170 13.97 24.98 -5.46
N HIS A 171 13.34 25.35 -6.58
CA HIS A 171 13.96 25.94 -7.78
C HIS A 171 15.14 25.16 -8.41
N THR A 172 15.31 23.88 -8.09
CA THR A 172 16.51 23.13 -8.48
C THR A 172 16.16 21.70 -8.86
N GLY A 173 16.86 21.16 -9.86
CA GLY A 173 16.90 19.72 -10.10
C GLY A 173 17.66 19.03 -8.97
N VAL A 174 17.28 17.81 -8.64
CA VAL A 174 17.89 17.01 -7.57
C VAL A 174 18.30 15.67 -8.14
N GLY A 175 19.55 15.29 -7.92
CA GLY A 175 20.11 13.99 -8.26
C GLY A 175 20.72 13.35 -7.03
N GLY A 176 20.59 12.03 -6.93
CA GLY A 176 21.20 11.25 -5.86
C GLY A 176 21.87 9.99 -6.40
N VAL A 177 22.95 9.56 -5.76
CA VAL A 177 23.68 8.34 -6.10
C VAL A 177 24.14 7.66 -4.83
N TYR A 178 23.91 6.35 -4.73
CA TYR A 178 24.50 5.57 -3.66
C TYR A 178 25.99 5.35 -3.96
N ASN A 179 26.86 5.79 -3.06
CA ASN A 179 28.29 5.54 -3.13
C ASN A 179 28.64 4.27 -2.31
N PRO A 180 29.02 3.15 -2.94
CA PRO A 180 29.33 1.90 -2.24
C PRO A 180 30.59 1.98 -1.36
N LEU A 181 31.50 2.93 -1.61
CA LEU A 181 32.72 3.11 -0.82
C LEU A 181 32.45 3.80 0.51
N THR A 182 31.63 4.85 0.50
CA THR A 182 31.24 5.57 1.71
C THR A 182 30.04 4.95 2.39
N ARG A 183 29.27 4.11 1.67
CA ARG A 183 28.00 3.51 2.11
C ARG A 183 26.90 4.55 2.37
N GLU A 184 27.01 5.69 1.72
CA GLU A 184 26.09 6.81 1.85
C GLU A 184 25.53 7.23 0.49
N VAL A 185 24.41 7.93 0.52
CA VAL A 185 23.87 8.57 -0.67
C VAL A 185 24.49 9.95 -0.81
N GLU A 186 25.17 10.17 -1.92
CA GLU A 186 25.62 11.49 -2.33
C GLU A 186 24.52 12.21 -3.09
N TRP A 187 24.38 13.50 -2.82
CA TRP A 187 23.32 14.32 -3.38
C TRP A 187 23.90 15.53 -4.09
N LYS A 188 23.29 15.90 -5.21
CA LYS A 188 23.58 17.13 -5.91
C LYS A 188 22.31 17.85 -6.32
N THR A 189 22.37 19.17 -6.27
CA THR A 189 21.32 20.06 -6.75
C THR A 189 21.86 20.95 -7.84
N TYR A 190 21.03 21.25 -8.84
CA TYR A 190 21.43 22.13 -9.94
C TYR A 190 20.32 23.13 -10.27
N PHE A 191 20.67 24.41 -10.29
CA PHE A 191 19.71 25.50 -10.45
C PHE A 191 19.26 25.62 -11.90
N HIS A 192 17.94 25.77 -12.11
CA HIS A 192 17.31 25.83 -13.43
C HIS A 192 17.78 24.74 -14.41
N GLY A 193 18.01 23.52 -13.95
CA GLY A 193 18.44 22.45 -14.83
C GLY A 193 18.35 21.07 -14.18
N GLY A 194 18.60 20.06 -14.99
CA GLY A 194 18.62 18.67 -14.57
C GLY A 194 20.00 18.28 -14.07
N VAL A 195 20.02 17.41 -13.09
CA VAL A 195 21.25 16.78 -12.58
C VAL A 195 20.98 15.31 -12.34
N VAL A 196 21.86 14.46 -12.87
CA VAL A 196 21.85 13.03 -12.62
C VAL A 196 23.27 12.61 -12.27
N GLY A 197 23.40 11.56 -11.47
CA GLY A 197 24.70 11.00 -11.17
C GLY A 197 24.71 9.49 -11.33
N TYR A 198 25.92 8.95 -11.39
CA TYR A 198 26.19 7.52 -11.35
C TYR A 198 27.51 7.26 -10.64
N PHE A 199 27.68 6.06 -10.10
CA PHE A 199 28.95 5.65 -9.54
C PHE A 199 29.83 5.04 -10.64
N ASP A 200 30.98 5.65 -10.92
CA ASP A 200 31.95 5.14 -11.88
C ASP A 200 32.88 4.15 -11.18
N TYR A 201 32.68 2.85 -11.40
CA TYR A 201 33.51 1.81 -10.79
C TYR A 201 34.97 1.80 -11.28
N LYS A 202 35.29 2.39 -12.44
CA LYS A 202 36.68 2.49 -12.90
C LYS A 202 37.40 3.62 -12.18
N LYS A 203 36.72 4.74 -11.98
CA LYS A 203 37.26 5.90 -11.25
C LYS A 203 37.05 5.82 -9.73
N GLN A 204 36.24 4.87 -9.26
CA GLN A 204 35.91 4.69 -7.85
C GLN A 204 35.30 5.96 -7.23
N CYS A 205 34.45 6.67 -7.96
CA CYS A 205 33.82 7.90 -7.49
C CYS A 205 32.49 8.18 -8.17
N VAL A 206 31.66 9.00 -7.53
CA VAL A 206 30.43 9.51 -8.14
C VAL A 206 30.77 10.51 -9.23
N GLN A 207 30.11 10.38 -10.38
CA GLN A 207 30.17 11.31 -11.50
C GLN A 207 28.80 11.98 -11.66
N TRP A 208 28.82 13.27 -12.01
CA TRP A 208 27.63 14.08 -12.16
C TRP A 208 27.53 14.60 -13.61
N ILE A 209 26.31 14.54 -14.15
CA ILE A 209 25.98 15.12 -15.45
C ILE A 209 24.92 16.19 -15.20
N GLU A 210 25.20 17.39 -15.65
CA GLU A 210 24.38 18.58 -15.46
C GLU A 210 24.06 19.21 -16.81
N LYS A 211 22.86 19.76 -16.91
CA LYS A 211 22.42 20.46 -18.11
C LYS A 211 21.46 21.58 -17.73
N TRP A 212 21.89 22.79 -18.03
CA TRP A 212 21.09 23.98 -17.84
C TRP A 212 19.83 23.92 -18.69
N ARG A 213 18.71 24.28 -18.07
CA ARG A 213 17.36 24.25 -18.62
C ARG A 213 17.12 22.97 -19.40
N HIS A 214 17.27 21.79 -18.79
CA HIS A 214 16.92 20.48 -19.41
C HIS A 214 16.57 19.47 -18.33
N GLY A 215 15.60 18.59 -18.61
CA GLY A 215 15.51 17.32 -17.93
C GLY A 215 16.59 16.37 -18.45
N ILE A 216 17.18 15.57 -17.57
CA ILE A 216 18.18 14.57 -17.95
C ILE A 216 17.69 13.20 -17.51
N GLY A 217 17.68 12.25 -18.44
CA GLY A 217 17.63 10.83 -18.15
C GLY A 217 19.01 10.23 -18.43
N LEU A 218 19.47 9.36 -17.54
CA LEU A 218 20.69 8.59 -17.69
C LEU A 218 20.33 7.11 -17.69
N ILE A 219 20.91 6.39 -18.64
CA ILE A 219 20.96 4.93 -18.67
C ILE A 219 22.44 4.56 -18.70
N ALA A 220 22.90 3.82 -17.71
CA ALA A 220 24.28 3.38 -17.60
C ALA A 220 24.32 1.87 -17.36
N TRP A 221 25.22 1.16 -18.02
CA TRP A 221 25.44 -0.26 -17.75
C TRP A 221 26.27 -0.42 -16.47
N ASP A 222 25.76 -1.19 -15.50
CA ASP A 222 26.50 -1.61 -14.32
C ASP A 222 27.05 -3.02 -14.54
N GLU A 223 28.37 -3.12 -14.71
CA GLU A 223 29.07 -4.39 -14.93
C GLU A 223 28.97 -5.32 -13.72
N ASN A 224 28.87 -4.81 -12.49
CA ASN A 224 28.78 -5.63 -11.28
C ASN A 224 27.38 -6.21 -11.10
N ALA A 225 26.35 -5.42 -11.39
CA ALA A 225 24.96 -5.85 -11.32
C ALA A 225 24.48 -6.54 -12.61
N ASN A 226 25.30 -6.53 -13.67
CA ASN A 226 25.00 -7.07 -15.00
C ASN A 226 23.63 -6.58 -15.53
N THR A 227 23.36 -5.28 -15.37
CA THR A 227 22.08 -4.66 -15.71
C THR A 227 22.25 -3.16 -16.01
N TYR A 228 21.21 -2.55 -16.57
CA TYR A 228 21.18 -1.10 -16.74
C TYR A 228 20.66 -0.41 -15.47
N LEU A 229 21.40 0.60 -15.01
CA LEU A 229 20.95 1.60 -14.05
C LEU A 229 20.28 2.74 -14.81
N THR A 230 19.08 3.11 -14.40
CA THR A 230 18.37 4.26 -14.95
C THR A 230 18.09 5.27 -13.85
N THR A 231 18.36 6.53 -14.11
CA THR A 231 17.99 7.63 -13.23
C THR A 231 17.56 8.82 -14.06
N SER A 232 16.67 9.64 -13.55
CA SER A 232 16.26 10.86 -14.23
C SER A 232 16.03 11.99 -13.24
N SER A 233 16.24 13.20 -13.74
CA SER A 233 15.88 14.44 -13.06
C SER A 233 15.14 15.31 -14.06
N SER A 234 13.99 15.83 -13.65
CA SER A 234 13.32 16.89 -14.37
C SER A 234 14.04 18.22 -14.12
N GLY A 235 14.32 18.95 -15.19
CA GLY A 235 14.58 20.39 -15.15
C GLY A 235 13.36 21.08 -15.75
N TRP A 236 13.09 22.30 -15.31
CA TRP A 236 11.92 23.05 -15.77
C TRP A 236 12.32 24.34 -16.47
N TYR A 237 11.41 24.81 -17.30
CA TYR A 237 11.55 25.97 -18.14
C TYR A 237 10.35 26.87 -17.89
N ASP A 238 10.62 28.12 -17.50
CA ASP A 238 9.69 29.19 -17.80
C ASP A 238 9.90 29.55 -19.27
N ASN A 239 8.81 29.60 -20.03
CA ASN A 239 8.80 30.38 -21.26
C ASN A 239 8.67 31.84 -20.83
N GLU A 240 9.80 32.53 -20.73
CA GLU A 240 9.81 34.01 -20.77
C GLU A 240 9.22 34.50 -22.10
#